data_AF-A0A2V5KCF6-F1
#
_entry.id   AF-A0A2V5KCF6-F1
#
_cell.length_a   1.000
_cell.length_b   1.000
_cell.length_c   1.000
_cell.angle_alpha   90.00
_cell.angle_beta   90.00
_cell.angle_gamma   90.00
#
_symmetry.space_group_name_H-M   'P 1'
#
loop_
_entity.id
_entity.type
_entity.pdbx_description
1 polymer ?
#
loop_
_entity_poly.entity_id
_entity_poly.type
_entity_poly.pdbx_seq_one_letter_code
_entity_poly.pdbx_strand_id
1 'polypeptide(L)'
;MSNPRHDSKGSSAWVDHIPAIWFEPHRVDDARRRLIIVLHHLGGTKETTVPYLQDLAADGFVALSLDAFQHGQRGTESSKDVAARVFGNFRRHMWPILGQTALDTLRVIDWALASLNVEPDMDLAGISMGGMEHLDVRDRERWWPDCKRWLVRP
;
A
#
# COMPACT_ATOMS: atom_id res chain seq x y z
N MET A 1 -0.08 25.35 -13.41
CA MET A 1 1.33 25.20 -13.02
C MET A 1 1.50 23.77 -12.52
N SER A 2 2.17 22.89 -13.27
CA SER A 2 2.41 21.51 -12.80
C SER A 2 3.49 21.55 -11.72
N ASN A 3 3.16 21.08 -10.53
CA ASN A 3 4.14 20.93 -9.45
C ASN A 3 5.22 19.93 -9.93
N PRO A 4 6.53 20.23 -9.82
CA PRO A 4 7.57 19.25 -10.12
C PRO A 4 7.36 18.05 -9.18
N ARG A 5 7.17 16.86 -9.77
CA ARG A 5 7.12 15.60 -9.01
C ARG A 5 8.50 15.42 -8.38
N HIS A 6 8.59 15.67 -7.07
CA HIS A 6 9.78 15.34 -6.32
C HIS A 6 9.85 13.82 -6.23
N ASP A 7 10.76 13.20 -7.00
CA ASP A 7 11.15 11.80 -6.81
C ASP A 7 11.92 11.69 -5.49
N SER A 8 11.21 11.76 -4.35
CA SER A 8 11.79 11.38 -3.07
C SER A 8 12.11 9.89 -3.11
N LYS A 9 13.30 9.51 -2.68
CA LYS A 9 13.68 8.11 -2.53
C LYS A 9 12.93 7.52 -1.33
N GLY A 10 12.03 6.57 -1.59
CA GLY A 10 11.31 5.86 -0.53
C GLY A 10 12.23 5.03 0.37
N SER A 11 11.78 4.80 1.59
CA SER A 11 12.44 3.92 2.57
C SER A 11 11.84 2.52 2.51
N SER A 12 12.60 1.50 2.88
CA SER A 12 12.11 0.11 2.89
C SER A 12 12.73 -0.68 4.03
N ALA A 13 11.98 -1.68 4.52
CA ALA A 13 12.40 -2.55 5.61
C ALA A 13 11.68 -3.90 5.52
N TRP A 14 12.23 -4.91 6.19
CA TRP A 14 11.50 -6.11 6.55
C TRP A 14 10.95 -5.92 7.96
N VAL A 15 9.63 -5.90 8.08
CA VAL A 15 8.91 -5.95 9.35
C VAL A 15 8.66 -7.41 9.66
N ASP A 16 9.48 -7.98 10.53
CA ASP A 16 9.63 -9.43 10.69
C ASP A 16 9.93 -10.11 9.32
N HIS A 17 8.92 -10.74 8.74
CA HIS A 17 8.99 -11.46 7.46
C HIS A 17 8.18 -10.76 6.36
N ILE A 18 7.76 -9.52 6.58
CA ILE A 18 6.88 -8.74 5.72
C ILE A 18 7.70 -7.57 5.14
N PRO A 19 8.00 -7.57 3.83
CA PRO A 19 8.71 -6.47 3.20
C PRO A 19 7.75 -5.30 3.00
N ALA A 20 8.17 -4.13 3.48
CA ALA A 20 7.42 -2.88 3.44
C ALA A 20 8.24 -1.77 2.77
N ILE A 21 7.53 -0.84 2.14
CA ILE A 21 8.08 0.40 1.57
C ILE A 21 7.24 1.57 2.08
N TRP A 22 7.87 2.69 2.40
CA TRP A 22 7.14 3.89 2.81
C TRP A 22 7.81 5.18 2.34
N PHE A 23 7.02 6.24 2.33
CA PHE A 23 7.42 7.59 2.01
C PHE A 23 6.98 8.50 3.15
N GLU A 24 7.88 9.39 3.54
CA GLU A 24 7.64 10.38 4.58
C GLU A 24 7.25 11.72 3.98
N PRO A 25 6.44 12.51 4.69
CA PRO A 25 6.03 13.82 4.20
C PRO A 25 7.22 14.78 4.09
N HIS A 26 7.20 15.62 3.04
CA HIS A 26 8.27 16.60 2.80
C HIS A 26 8.35 17.70 3.85
N ARG A 27 7.24 17.99 4.53
CA ARG A 27 7.17 18.94 5.65
C ARG A 27 6.87 18.16 6.91
N VAL A 28 7.80 18.21 7.84
CA VAL A 28 7.62 17.69 9.20
C VAL A 28 7.10 18.85 10.02
N ASP A 29 5.78 19.07 9.99
CA ASP A 29 5.17 19.79 11.10
C ASP A 29 5.21 18.80 12.28
N ASP A 30 5.75 19.22 13.44
CA ASP A 30 5.90 18.38 14.65
C ASP A 30 4.56 17.85 15.21
N ALA A 31 3.44 18.26 14.62
CA ALA A 31 2.13 17.69 14.87
C ALA A 31 2.07 16.28 14.26
N ARG A 32 2.00 15.30 15.16
CA ARG A 32 1.84 13.86 14.97
C ARG A 32 1.41 13.41 13.56
N ARG A 33 2.17 12.46 13.00
CA ARG A 33 2.08 12.06 11.59
C ARG A 33 0.95 11.06 11.34
N ARG A 34 0.00 11.38 10.45
CA ARG A 34 -1.02 10.41 10.02
C ARG A 34 -0.43 9.37 9.07
N LEU A 35 -0.81 8.10 9.26
CA LEU A 35 -0.42 6.98 8.42
C LEU A 35 -1.52 6.64 7.41
N ILE A 36 -1.15 6.39 6.16
CA ILE A 36 -2.01 5.76 5.17
C ILE A 36 -1.30 4.53 4.60
N ILE A 37 -1.95 3.37 4.71
CA ILE A 37 -1.46 2.12 4.12
C ILE A 37 -2.17 1.88 2.79
N VAL A 38 -1.42 1.56 1.73
CA VAL A 38 -1.95 1.23 0.39
C VAL A 38 -1.62 -0.22 0.03
N LEU A 39 -2.62 -1.07 -0.09
CA LEU A 39 -2.46 -2.47 -0.51
C LEU A 39 -2.57 -2.62 -2.03
N HIS A 40 -1.63 -3.34 -2.64
CA HIS A 40 -1.60 -3.58 -4.08
C HIS A 40 -2.68 -4.58 -4.53
N HIS A 41 -2.92 -4.65 -5.85
CA HIS A 41 -3.87 -5.59 -6.47
C HIS A 41 -3.35 -7.04 -6.52
N LEU A 42 -4.23 -8.00 -6.84
CA LEU A 42 -3.85 -9.40 -7.05
C LEU A 42 -2.76 -9.50 -8.14
N GLY A 43 -1.68 -10.21 -7.86
CA GLY A 43 -0.51 -10.32 -8.73
C GLY A 43 0.37 -9.07 -8.76
N GLY A 44 0.05 -8.03 -8.01
CA GLY A 44 0.88 -6.83 -7.85
C GLY A 44 2.00 -7.01 -6.81
N THR A 45 2.70 -5.92 -6.53
CA THR A 45 3.73 -5.81 -5.48
C THR A 45 3.64 -4.44 -4.80
N LYS A 46 4.28 -4.26 -3.65
CA LYS A 46 4.34 -2.95 -2.98
C LYS A 46 4.96 -1.86 -3.86
N GLU A 47 5.92 -2.20 -4.74
CA GLU A 47 6.52 -1.24 -5.67
C GLU A 47 5.51 -0.66 -6.66
N THR A 48 4.50 -1.45 -7.05
CA THR A 48 3.41 -0.95 -7.92
C THR A 48 2.58 0.15 -7.24
N THR A 49 2.69 0.30 -5.92
CA THR A 49 1.97 1.33 -5.17
C THR A 49 2.74 2.65 -5.04
N VAL A 50 4.03 2.67 -5.38
CA VAL A 50 4.92 3.83 -5.19
C VAL A 50 4.32 5.16 -5.69
N PRO A 51 3.69 5.23 -6.87
CA PRO A 51 3.14 6.50 -7.34
C PRO A 51 2.01 7.04 -6.46
N TYR A 52 1.24 6.17 -5.79
CA TYR A 52 0.23 6.57 -4.81
C TYR A 52 0.88 7.03 -3.51
N LEU A 53 1.92 6.32 -3.05
CA LEU A 53 2.63 6.66 -1.81
C LEU A 53 3.31 8.03 -1.91
N GLN A 54 3.92 8.33 -3.06
CA GLN A 54 4.53 9.65 -3.33
C GLN A 54 3.48 10.76 -3.31
N ASP A 55 2.32 10.54 -3.95
CA ASP A 55 1.23 11.53 -3.97
C ASP A 55 0.67 11.77 -2.55
N LEU A 56 0.54 10.73 -1.73
CA LEU A 56 0.09 10.84 -0.34
C LEU A 56 1.14 11.51 0.56
N ALA A 57 2.43 11.18 0.38
CA ALA A 57 3.51 11.84 1.11
C ALA A 57 3.61 13.34 0.78
N ALA A 58 3.37 13.71 -0.49
CA ALA A 58 3.27 15.11 -0.90
C ALA A 58 2.11 15.86 -0.21
N ASP A 59 1.07 15.15 0.22
CA ASP A 59 -0.08 15.69 0.94
C ASP A 59 0.11 15.69 2.48
N GLY A 60 1.26 15.28 3.00
CA GLY A 60 1.58 15.37 4.42
C GLY A 60 1.45 14.06 5.22
N PHE A 61 1.18 12.93 4.55
CA PHE A 61 1.01 11.64 5.21
C PHE A 61 2.30 10.82 5.21
N VAL A 62 2.47 9.96 6.22
CA VAL A 62 3.36 8.81 6.08
C VAL A 62 2.60 7.77 5.24
N ALA A 63 3.08 7.48 4.05
CA ALA A 63 2.41 6.59 3.12
C ALA A 63 3.19 5.28 2.99
N LEU A 64 2.54 4.15 3.28
CA LEU A 64 3.18 2.84 3.40
C LEU A 64 2.50 1.79 2.50
N SER A 65 3.28 0.82 2.02
CA SER A 65 2.76 -0.40 1.41
C SER A 65 3.58 -1.61 1.84
N LEU A 66 3.00 -2.81 1.70
CA LEU A 66 3.62 -4.09 1.98
C LEU A 66 3.30 -5.09 0.87
N ASP A 67 4.17 -6.09 0.68
CA ASP A 67 3.83 -7.22 -0.18
C ASP A 67 2.83 -8.12 0.54
N ALA A 68 1.65 -8.29 -0.07
CA ALA A 68 0.65 -9.24 0.37
C ALA A 68 1.22 -10.66 0.42
N PHE A 69 0.59 -11.55 1.19
CA PHE A 69 1.04 -12.93 1.29
C PHE A 69 1.11 -13.59 -0.10
N GLN A 70 2.22 -14.29 -0.37
CA GLN A 70 2.55 -14.92 -1.67
C GLN A 70 2.77 -13.95 -2.86
N HIS A 71 2.94 -12.66 -2.62
CA HIS A 71 3.19 -11.64 -3.65
C HIS A 71 4.56 -10.97 -3.49
N GLY A 72 4.98 -10.23 -4.52
CA GLY A 72 6.23 -9.47 -4.52
C GLY A 72 7.43 -10.29 -4.04
N GLN A 73 8.18 -9.77 -3.08
CA GLN A 73 9.36 -10.43 -2.53
C GLN A 73 9.03 -11.67 -1.68
N ARG A 74 7.75 -11.93 -1.39
CA ARG A 74 7.25 -13.13 -0.70
C ARG A 74 6.66 -14.16 -1.66
N GLY A 75 6.60 -13.84 -2.96
CA GLY A 75 6.08 -14.72 -4.00
C GLY A 75 7.18 -15.57 -4.62
N THR A 76 6.81 -16.77 -5.07
CA THR A 76 7.68 -17.66 -5.87
C THR A 76 7.17 -17.79 -7.31
N GLU A 77 6.06 -17.14 -7.63
CA GLU A 77 5.32 -17.27 -8.88
C GLU A 77 5.29 -15.93 -9.62
N SER A 78 5.12 -15.97 -10.94
CA SER A 78 4.87 -14.73 -11.69
C SER A 78 3.48 -14.17 -11.36
N SER A 79 3.28 -12.87 -11.60
CA SER A 79 1.98 -12.20 -11.46
C SER A 79 0.84 -12.95 -12.18
N LYS A 80 1.11 -13.45 -13.39
CA LYS A 80 0.14 -14.21 -14.20
C LYS A 80 -0.18 -15.57 -13.57
N ASP A 81 0.82 -16.25 -13.03
CA ASP A 81 0.65 -17.57 -12.44
C ASP A 81 -0.11 -17.48 -11.11
N VAL A 82 0.17 -16.46 -10.29
CA VAL A 82 -0.62 -16.18 -9.07
C VAL A 82 -2.09 -15.97 -9.43
N ALA A 83 -2.37 -15.12 -10.43
CA ALA A 83 -3.73 -14.88 -10.89
C ALA A 83 -4.39 -16.17 -11.41
N ALA A 84 -3.70 -16.93 -12.26
CA ALA A 84 -4.21 -18.18 -12.81
C ALA A 84 -4.51 -19.21 -11.71
N ARG A 85 -3.62 -19.39 -10.74
CA ARG A 85 -3.82 -20.27 -9.58
C ARG A 85 -5.02 -19.82 -8.75
N VAL A 86 -5.08 -18.52 -8.43
CA VAL A 86 -6.19 -17.97 -7.64
C VAL A 86 -7.51 -18.15 -8.37
N PHE A 87 -7.62 -17.80 -9.65
CA PHE A 87 -8.88 -17.96 -10.39
C PHE A 87 -9.22 -19.43 -10.71
N GLY A 88 -8.22 -20.32 -10.77
CA GLY A 88 -8.44 -21.77 -10.92
C GLY A 88 -9.11 -22.41 -9.71
N ASN A 89 -8.89 -21.89 -8.49
CA ASN A 89 -9.63 -22.28 -7.29
C ASN A 89 -9.66 -21.16 -6.25
N PHE A 90 -10.58 -20.21 -6.47
CA PHE A 90 -10.63 -18.95 -5.73
C PHE A 90 -10.70 -19.14 -4.22
N ARG A 91 -11.62 -19.98 -3.72
CA ARG A 91 -11.80 -20.19 -2.28
C ARG A 91 -10.56 -20.78 -1.63
N ARG A 92 -9.88 -21.71 -2.31
CA ARG A 92 -8.69 -22.38 -1.79
C ARG A 92 -7.49 -21.44 -1.69
N HIS A 93 -7.37 -20.50 -2.62
CA HIS A 93 -6.16 -19.69 -2.77
C HIS A 93 -6.32 -18.25 -2.32
N MET A 94 -7.45 -17.61 -2.57
CA MET A 94 -7.69 -16.22 -2.18
C MET A 94 -7.84 -16.07 -0.65
N TRP A 95 -8.59 -16.95 0.01
CA TRP A 95 -8.83 -16.79 1.46
C TRP A 95 -7.56 -16.84 2.31
N PRO A 96 -6.61 -17.76 2.08
CA PRO A 96 -5.33 -17.71 2.77
C PRO A 96 -4.53 -16.43 2.49
N ILE A 97 -4.54 -15.94 1.24
CA ILE A 97 -3.86 -14.69 0.88
C ILE A 97 -4.44 -13.52 1.67
N LEU A 98 -5.77 -13.36 1.66
CA LEU A 98 -6.44 -12.27 2.37
C LEU A 98 -6.27 -12.38 3.89
N GLY A 99 -6.48 -13.59 4.45
CA GLY A 99 -6.38 -13.82 5.88
C GLY A 99 -4.98 -13.54 6.43
N GLN A 100 -3.94 -14.05 5.76
CA GLN A 100 -2.57 -13.78 6.19
C GLN A 100 -2.18 -12.31 5.97
N THR A 101 -2.57 -11.70 4.85
CA THR A 101 -2.28 -10.28 4.58
C THR A 101 -2.94 -9.35 5.62
N ALA A 102 -4.13 -9.70 6.12
CA ALA A 102 -4.78 -8.94 7.20
C ALA A 102 -3.95 -8.99 8.51
N LEU A 103 -3.47 -10.18 8.90
CA LEU A 103 -2.59 -10.33 10.08
C LEU A 103 -1.25 -9.60 9.89
N ASP A 104 -0.69 -9.67 8.68
CA ASP A 104 0.54 -8.97 8.33
C ASP A 104 0.37 -7.46 8.38
N THR A 105 -0.78 -6.95 7.93
CA THR A 105 -1.11 -5.53 8.01
C THR A 105 -1.15 -5.07 9.46
N LEU A 106 -1.77 -5.83 10.37
CA LEU A 106 -1.75 -5.52 11.80
C LEU A 106 -0.32 -5.49 12.37
N ARG A 107 0.53 -6.45 11.99
CA ARG A 107 1.94 -6.45 12.41
C ARG A 107 2.71 -5.22 11.92
N VAL A 108 2.47 -4.81 10.67
CA VAL A 108 3.10 -3.63 10.08
C VAL A 108 2.59 -2.35 10.73
N ILE A 109 1.32 -2.29 11.12
CA ILE A 109 0.74 -1.19 11.89
C ILE A 109 1.46 -1.03 13.24
N ASP A 110 1.60 -2.12 14.01
CA ASP A 110 2.29 -2.09 15.30
C ASP A 110 3.73 -1.57 15.15
N TRP A 111 4.44 -2.06 14.12
CA TRP A 111 5.79 -1.59 13.82
C TRP A 111 5.84 -0.12 13.43
N ALA A 112 4.91 0.34 12.60
CA ALA A 112 4.85 1.72 12.14
C ALA A 112 4.61 2.68 13.31
N LEU A 113 3.69 2.34 14.22
CA LEU A 113 3.45 3.09 15.45
C LEU A 113 4.71 3.20 16.31
N ALA A 114 5.46 2.10 16.45
CA ALA A 114 6.68 2.06 17.26
C ALA A 114 7.88 2.76 16.61
N SER A 115 7.94 2.81 15.28
CA SER A 115 9.17 3.16 14.56
C SER A 115 9.09 4.45 13.74
N LEU A 116 7.89 4.86 13.30
CA LEU A 116 7.69 5.98 12.37
C LEU A 116 7.06 7.21 13.03
N ASN A 117 6.81 7.17 14.33
CA ASN A 117 6.17 8.25 15.11
C ASN A 117 4.84 8.70 14.48
N VAL A 118 4.02 7.73 14.07
CA VAL A 118 2.69 7.96 13.50
C VAL A 118 1.60 7.87 14.56
N GLU A 119 0.45 8.50 14.31
CA GLU A 119 -0.72 8.39 15.17
C GLU A 119 -1.41 7.02 15.05
N PRO A 120 -2.15 6.58 16.09
CA PRO A 120 -3.01 5.41 16.02
C PRO A 120 -4.18 5.56 15.04
N ASP A 121 -4.60 6.79 14.76
CA ASP A 121 -5.64 7.06 13.77
C ASP A 121 -5.02 7.05 12.37
N MET A 122 -5.47 6.11 11.54
CA MET A 122 -4.86 5.81 10.25
C MET A 122 -5.88 5.28 9.25
N ASP A 123 -5.58 5.50 7.97
CA ASP A 123 -6.42 5.06 6.88
C ASP A 123 -5.79 3.86 6.15
N LEU A 124 -6.63 2.89 5.79
CA LEU A 124 -6.24 1.77 4.94
C LEU A 124 -6.96 1.90 3.60
N ALA A 125 -6.17 2.00 2.55
CA ALA A 125 -6.60 1.94 1.17
C ALA A 125 -6.08 0.64 0.54
N GLY A 126 -6.76 0.10 -0.45
CA GLY A 126 -6.14 -0.91 -1.29
C GLY A 126 -6.82 -1.03 -2.63
N ILE A 127 -6.18 -1.69 -3.59
CA ILE A 127 -6.59 -1.70 -4.99
C ILE A 127 -7.04 -3.11 -5.35
N SER A 128 -8.25 -3.28 -5.90
CA SER A 128 -8.86 -4.57 -6.26
C SER A 128 -8.87 -5.55 -5.07
N MET A 129 -7.96 -6.53 -5.04
CA MET A 129 -7.74 -7.40 -3.87
C MET A 129 -7.54 -6.61 -2.57
N GLY A 130 -6.94 -5.42 -2.65
CA GLY A 130 -6.75 -4.54 -1.50
C GLY A 130 -7.99 -3.73 -1.06
N GLY A 131 -9.08 -3.69 -1.84
CA GLY A 131 -10.36 -3.12 -1.39
C GLY A 131 -11.03 -2.04 -2.27
N MET A 132 -10.35 -1.40 -3.22
CA MET A 132 -10.93 -0.42 -4.15
C MET A 132 -11.26 -1.10 -5.48
N GLU A 133 -12.55 -1.17 -5.83
CA GLU A 133 -13.01 -1.75 -7.08
C GLU A 133 -12.96 -0.72 -8.22
N HIS A 134 -11.88 -0.73 -9.01
CA HIS A 134 -11.91 -0.17 -10.37
C HIS A 134 -11.15 -1.09 -11.33
N LEU A 135 -11.79 -1.37 -12.47
CA LEU A 135 -11.44 -2.44 -13.42
C LEU A 135 -10.15 -2.21 -14.21
N ASP A 136 -9.60 -0.99 -14.15
CA ASP A 136 -8.33 -0.68 -14.82
C ASP A 136 -7.35 0.01 -13.88
N VAL A 137 -6.56 -0.82 -13.18
CA VAL A 137 -5.41 -0.38 -12.38
C VAL A 137 -4.35 0.38 -13.22
N ARG A 138 -4.47 0.38 -14.56
CA ARG A 138 -3.53 1.04 -15.48
C ARG A 138 -3.91 2.48 -15.78
N ASP A 139 -5.16 2.89 -15.57
CA ASP A 139 -5.62 4.26 -15.80
C ASP A 139 -5.78 5.04 -14.48
N ARG A 140 -4.68 5.16 -13.74
CA ARG A 140 -4.59 5.87 -12.46
C ARG A 140 -5.19 7.29 -12.53
N GLU A 141 -4.86 8.02 -13.59
CA GLU A 141 -5.21 9.45 -13.74
C GLU A 141 -6.72 9.69 -13.72
N ARG A 142 -7.52 8.68 -14.07
CA ARG A 142 -8.98 8.78 -14.11
C ARG A 142 -9.64 8.71 -12.73
N TRP A 143 -9.16 7.87 -11.82
CA TRP A 143 -9.87 7.56 -10.57
C TRP A 143 -9.11 7.97 -9.31
N TRP A 144 -7.77 8.00 -9.35
CA TRP A 144 -6.96 8.31 -8.19
C TRP A 144 -7.24 9.69 -7.59
N PRO A 145 -7.46 10.77 -8.38
CA PRO A 145 -7.79 12.07 -7.80
C PRO A 145 -9.04 12.06 -6.91
N ASP A 146 -10.06 11.27 -7.26
CA ASP A 146 -11.29 11.13 -6.47
C ASP A 146 -11.06 10.31 -5.19
N CYS A 147 -10.38 9.16 -5.31
CA CYS A 147 -10.04 8.33 -4.15
C CYS A 147 -9.15 9.08 -3.17
N LYS A 148 -8.11 9.76 -3.66
CA LYS A 148 -7.20 10.56 -2.85
C LYS A 148 -7.97 11.63 -2.07
N ARG A 149 -8.91 12.33 -2.71
CA ARG A 149 -9.78 13.32 -2.06
C ARG A 149 -10.65 12.76 -0.93
N TRP A 150 -10.92 11.46 -0.90
CA TRP A 150 -11.63 10.81 0.19
C TRP A 150 -10.67 10.42 1.32
N LEU A 151 -9.49 9.89 0.98
CA LEU A 151 -8.45 9.48 1.93
C LEU A 151 -7.83 10.65 2.70
N VAL A 152 -7.61 11.80 2.05
CA VAL A 152 -6.94 12.95 2.68
C VAL A 152 -7.90 13.88 3.42
N ARG A 153 -9.14 13.46 3.67
CA ARG A 153 -10.10 14.28 4.42
C ARG A 153 -9.62 14.45 5.87
N PRO A 154 -9.76 15.66 6.44
CA PRO A 154 -9.49 15.90 7.84
C PRO A 154 -10.49 15.19 8.75
#